data_AF-A0A949JTX6-F1
#
_entry.id   AF-A0A949JTX6-F1
#
_cell.length_a   1.000
_cell.length_b   1.000
_cell.length_c   1.000
_cell.angle_alpha   90.00
_cell.angle_beta   90.00
_cell.angle_gamma   90.00
#
_symmetry.space_group_name_H-M   'P 1'
#
loop_
_entity.id
_entity.type
_entity.pdbx_description
1 polymer ?
#
loop_
_entity_poly.entity_id
_entity_poly.type
_entity_poly.pdbx_seq_one_letter_code
_entity_poly.pdbx_strand_id
1 'polypeptide(L)'
;MIDEKQEALDYLDGKHIMADNMYRTCVMLARYYKDEGFGHAKIRSSIFDWANRYHLYIRHDLNAIITYVMSSPMPLVANTVKINQRDREFISRITDNPKTQLIALAMLCYAKVYADKQKEFHISCVSLGAWIGIHRSQIKRRYIRELIDFGYLEELEKPRNNYTWANPQSTRYRILAPVHNSGDYKLVRNDIYKLYREVFSGCL
;
A
#
# COMPACT_ATOMS: atom_id res chain seq x y z
N MET A 1 4.36 -0.59 0.34
CA MET A 1 3.68 0.47 1.12
C MET A 1 4.71 1.56 1.37
N ILE A 2 4.31 2.63 2.05
CA ILE A 2 5.14 3.82 2.24
C ILE A 2 6.40 3.50 3.08
N ASP A 3 6.21 2.70 4.14
CA ASP A 3 7.30 2.07 4.90
C ASP A 3 7.33 0.57 4.59
N GLU A 4 8.20 0.16 3.68
CA GLU A 4 8.31 -1.22 3.21
C GLU A 4 8.91 -2.14 4.27
N LYS A 5 9.80 -1.62 5.14
CA LYS A 5 10.37 -2.41 6.22
C LYS A 5 9.32 -2.75 7.25
N GLN A 6 8.52 -1.77 7.66
CA GLN A 6 7.40 -2.03 8.56
C GLN A 6 6.35 -2.96 7.93
N GLU A 7 6.05 -2.82 6.63
CA GLU A 7 5.14 -3.73 5.93
C GLU A 7 5.61 -5.19 6.01
N ALA A 8 6.91 -5.45 5.86
CA ALA A 8 7.47 -6.79 6.01
C ALA A 8 7.35 -7.30 7.46
N LEU A 9 7.65 -6.46 8.45
CA LEU A 9 7.50 -6.81 9.87
C LEU A 9 6.05 -7.13 10.24
N ASP A 10 5.09 -6.36 9.73
CA ASP A 10 3.67 -6.61 9.97
C ASP A 10 3.24 -7.97 9.39
N TYR A 11 3.75 -8.36 8.21
CA TYR A 11 3.51 -9.69 7.66
C TYR A 11 4.13 -10.79 8.52
N LEU A 12 5.37 -10.59 9.02
CA LEU A 12 6.04 -11.55 9.91
C LEU A 12 5.26 -11.77 11.21
N ASP A 13 4.56 -10.73 11.70
CA ASP A 13 3.65 -10.76 12.85
C ASP A 13 2.28 -11.39 12.54
N GLY A 14 1.98 -11.70 11.28
CA GLY A 14 0.70 -12.28 10.87
C GLY A 14 -0.40 -11.25 10.58
N LYS A 15 -0.06 -9.97 10.47
CA LYS A 15 -1.02 -8.90 10.18
C LYS A 15 -1.21 -8.74 8.67
N HIS A 16 -2.38 -8.24 8.26
CA HIS A 16 -2.68 -7.86 6.87
C HIS A 16 -2.47 -8.98 5.82
N ILE A 17 -2.52 -10.25 6.22
CA ILE A 17 -2.39 -11.38 5.30
C ILE A 17 -3.69 -11.55 4.54
N MET A 18 -3.62 -11.43 3.21
CA MET A 18 -4.73 -11.68 2.31
C MET A 18 -4.26 -12.62 1.21
N ALA A 19 -5.04 -13.67 0.91
CA ALA A 19 -4.69 -14.66 -0.11
C ALA A 19 -4.43 -14.03 -1.49
N ASP A 20 -5.18 -12.98 -1.82
CA ASP A 20 -5.01 -12.21 -3.06
C ASP A 20 -3.71 -11.40 -3.12
N ASN A 21 -3.10 -11.09 -1.97
CA ASN A 21 -1.86 -10.31 -1.84
C ASN A 21 -0.63 -11.18 -1.60
N MET A 22 -0.77 -12.52 -1.61
CA MET A 22 0.27 -13.48 -1.22
C MET A 22 1.58 -13.30 -2.00
N TYR A 23 1.51 -13.01 -3.30
CA TYR A 23 2.70 -12.72 -4.11
C TYR A 23 3.50 -11.55 -3.56
N ARG A 24 2.82 -10.40 -3.31
CA ARG A 24 3.45 -9.21 -2.74
C ARG A 24 4.03 -9.51 -1.38
N THR A 25 3.29 -10.22 -0.52
CA THR A 25 3.78 -10.64 0.79
C THR A 25 5.08 -11.44 0.68
N CYS A 26 5.14 -12.45 -0.20
CA CYS A 26 6.36 -13.23 -0.43
C CYS A 26 7.52 -12.36 -0.95
N VAL A 27 7.27 -11.42 -1.86
CA VAL A 27 8.28 -10.47 -2.35
C VAL A 27 8.83 -9.60 -1.21
N MET A 28 7.96 -9.08 -0.35
CA MET A 28 8.35 -8.22 0.77
C MET A 28 9.16 -8.98 1.82
N LEU A 29 8.74 -10.20 2.16
CA LEU A 29 9.49 -11.07 3.08
C LEU A 29 10.86 -11.46 2.50
N ALA A 30 10.92 -11.80 1.21
CA ALA A 30 12.18 -12.13 0.55
C ALA A 30 13.14 -10.93 0.54
N ARG A 31 12.64 -9.72 0.27
CA ARG A 31 13.45 -8.48 0.34
C ARG A 31 13.95 -8.21 1.75
N TYR A 32 13.08 -8.36 2.75
CA TYR A 32 13.48 -8.22 4.15
C TYR A 32 14.60 -9.19 4.53
N TYR A 33 14.44 -10.49 4.25
CA TYR A 33 15.47 -11.46 4.57
C TYR A 33 16.76 -11.25 3.78
N LYS A 34 16.68 -10.77 2.54
CA LYS A 34 17.85 -10.35 1.76
C LYS A 34 18.59 -9.19 2.44
N ASP A 35 17.86 -8.16 2.89
CA ASP A 35 18.43 -7.02 3.61
C ASP A 35 19.09 -7.45 4.95
N GLU A 36 18.57 -8.51 5.58
CA GLU A 36 19.18 -9.17 6.75
C GLU A 36 20.35 -10.11 6.40
N GLY A 37 20.78 -10.15 5.14
CA GLY A 37 21.96 -10.90 4.67
C GLY A 37 21.71 -12.39 4.37
N PHE A 38 20.45 -12.81 4.20
CA PHE A 38 20.15 -14.24 3.98
C PHE A 38 20.36 -14.60 2.50
N GLY A 39 20.90 -15.81 2.27
CA GLY A 39 21.00 -16.39 0.92
C GLY A 39 19.71 -17.13 0.50
N HIS A 40 19.63 -17.51 -0.78
CA HIS A 40 18.46 -18.14 -1.41
C HIS A 40 17.79 -19.24 -0.57
N ALA A 41 18.57 -20.23 -0.11
CA ALA A 41 18.05 -21.37 0.64
C ALA A 41 17.44 -20.95 1.99
N LYS A 42 18.11 -20.05 2.72
CA LYS A 42 17.66 -19.57 4.02
C LYS A 42 16.42 -18.68 3.89
N ILE A 43 16.35 -17.82 2.87
CA ILE A 43 15.14 -17.05 2.56
C ILE A 43 13.96 -18.00 2.32
N ARG A 44 14.17 -19.03 1.49
CA ARG A 44 13.12 -20.01 1.16
C ARG A 44 12.60 -20.70 2.42
N SER A 45 13.48 -21.26 3.25
CA SER A 45 13.07 -21.93 4.48
C SER A 45 12.34 -20.97 5.43
N SER A 46 12.85 -19.76 5.63
CA SER A 46 12.22 -18.78 6.54
C SER A 46 10.83 -18.34 6.07
N ILE A 47 10.58 -18.22 4.77
CA ILE A 47 9.24 -17.93 4.23
C ILE A 47 8.32 -19.14 4.38
N PHE A 48 8.81 -20.36 4.19
CA PHE A 48 8.00 -21.57 4.41
C PHE A 48 7.63 -21.75 5.89
N ASP A 49 8.58 -21.53 6.81
CA ASP A 49 8.32 -21.61 8.26
C ASP A 49 7.27 -20.57 8.68
N TRP A 50 7.38 -19.35 8.15
CA TRP A 50 6.37 -18.31 8.32
C TRP A 50 4.99 -18.75 7.78
N ALA A 51 4.93 -19.32 6.57
CA ALA A 51 3.66 -19.78 5.99
C ALA A 51 3.04 -20.91 6.82
N ASN A 52 3.84 -21.86 7.29
CA ASN A 52 3.40 -22.94 8.16
C ASN A 52 2.86 -22.42 9.50
N ARG A 53 3.56 -21.45 10.12
CA ARG A 53 3.13 -20.82 11.38
C ARG A 53 1.73 -20.23 11.29
N TYR A 54 1.38 -19.64 10.15
CA TYR A 54 0.07 -19.00 9.92
C TYR A 54 -0.90 -19.85 9.10
N HIS A 55 -0.59 -21.14 8.88
CA HIS A 55 -1.40 -22.09 8.10
C HIS A 55 -1.75 -21.57 6.68
N LEU A 56 -0.78 -20.95 6.02
CA LEU A 56 -0.92 -20.34 4.70
C LEU A 56 -0.42 -21.25 3.60
N TYR A 57 -1.16 -21.31 2.50
CA TYR A 57 -0.71 -21.95 1.27
C TYR A 57 -0.12 -20.92 0.29
N ILE A 58 1.17 -21.07 -0.03
CA ILE A 58 1.85 -20.24 -1.05
C ILE A 58 1.60 -20.87 -2.43
N ARG A 59 0.64 -20.32 -3.17
CA ARG A 59 0.30 -20.76 -4.54
C ARG A 59 1.30 -20.34 -5.63
N HIS A 60 2.29 -19.52 -5.29
CA HIS A 60 3.24 -18.92 -6.24
C HIS A 60 4.58 -19.65 -6.21
N ASP A 61 5.31 -19.61 -7.32
CA ASP A 61 6.68 -20.13 -7.36
C ASP A 61 7.61 -19.24 -6.52
N LEU A 62 7.88 -19.68 -5.30
CA LEU A 62 8.74 -18.98 -4.37
C LEU A 62 10.21 -18.91 -4.84
N ASN A 63 10.69 -19.89 -5.61
CA ASN A 63 12.07 -19.85 -6.13
C ASN A 63 12.20 -18.73 -7.16
N ALA A 64 11.21 -18.57 -8.05
CA ALA A 64 11.19 -17.48 -9.02
C ALA A 64 11.16 -16.10 -8.31
N ILE A 65 10.34 -15.95 -7.27
CA ILE A 65 10.27 -14.72 -6.46
C ILE A 65 11.62 -14.41 -5.81
N ILE A 66 12.24 -15.39 -5.16
CA ILE A 66 13.53 -15.20 -4.48
C ILE A 66 14.62 -14.86 -5.50
N THR A 67 14.67 -15.55 -6.63
CA THR A 67 15.64 -15.26 -7.70
C THR A 67 15.50 -13.83 -8.22
N TYR A 68 14.26 -13.37 -8.44
CA TYR A 68 13.95 -12.00 -8.82
C TYR A 68 14.41 -10.97 -7.75
N VAL A 69 14.14 -11.25 -6.47
CA VAL A 69 14.55 -10.35 -5.38
C VAL A 69 16.07 -10.33 -5.23
N MET A 70 16.73 -11.47 -5.37
CA MET A 70 18.19 -11.56 -5.24
C MET A 70 18.91 -10.81 -6.37
N SER A 71 18.38 -10.83 -7.60
CA SER A 71 18.94 -10.09 -8.73
C SER A 71 18.64 -8.58 -8.70
N SER A 72 17.58 -8.15 -8.02
CA SER A 72 17.23 -6.72 -7.90
C SER A 72 17.92 -6.05 -6.71
N PRO A 73 18.76 -5.01 -6.90
CA PRO A 73 19.50 -4.39 -5.81
C PRO A 73 18.67 -3.43 -4.94
N MET A 74 17.35 -3.34 -5.13
CA MET A 74 16.55 -2.31 -4.45
C MET A 74 16.27 -2.65 -2.97
N PRO A 75 16.86 -1.90 -2.02
CA PRO A 75 16.60 -2.09 -0.60
C PRO A 75 15.16 -1.73 -0.26
N LEU A 76 14.66 -2.20 0.88
CA LEU A 76 13.37 -1.74 1.40
C LEU A 76 13.41 -0.24 1.69
N VAL A 77 12.42 0.51 1.20
CA VAL A 77 12.34 1.96 1.43
C VAL A 77 11.45 2.29 2.64
N ALA A 78 11.84 3.32 3.39
CA ALA A 78 11.05 3.88 4.48
C ALA A 78 10.84 5.38 4.26
N ASN A 79 9.66 5.75 3.76
CA ASN A 79 9.34 7.14 3.45
C ASN A 79 8.54 7.77 4.59
N THR A 80 8.86 9.02 4.93
CA THR A 80 8.07 9.81 5.87
C THR A 80 7.01 10.61 5.12
N VAL A 81 5.76 10.49 5.54
CA VAL A 81 4.64 11.27 5.00
C VAL A 81 4.06 12.15 6.08
N LYS A 82 3.84 13.42 5.74
CA LYS A 82 3.23 14.44 6.59
C LYS A 82 1.90 14.92 5.99
N ILE A 83 0.94 15.19 6.85
CA ILE A 83 -0.40 15.68 6.50
C ILE A 83 -0.60 17.02 7.22
N ASN A 84 -1.02 18.03 6.46
CA ASN A 84 -1.32 19.35 6.98
C ASN A 84 -2.84 19.61 7.00
N GLN A 85 -3.24 20.76 7.54
CA GLN A 85 -4.63 21.14 7.65
C GLN A 85 -5.34 21.32 6.28
N ARG A 86 -4.64 21.81 5.25
CA ARG A 86 -5.22 21.96 3.90
C ARG A 86 -5.55 20.61 3.26
N ASP A 87 -4.73 19.59 3.53
CA ASP A 87 -4.99 18.22 3.07
C ASP A 87 -6.29 17.69 3.69
N ARG A 88 -6.46 17.87 5.01
CA ARG A 88 -7.68 17.52 5.74
C ARG A 88 -8.90 18.22 5.14
N GLU A 89 -8.83 19.54 4.97
CA GLU A 89 -9.92 20.34 4.41
C GLU A 89 -10.27 19.90 2.99
N PHE A 90 -9.27 19.57 2.17
CA PHE A 90 -9.51 19.06 0.83
C PHE A 90 -10.29 17.74 0.87
N ILE A 91 -9.90 16.79 1.72
CA ILE A 91 -10.61 15.52 1.87
C ILE A 91 -12.04 15.74 2.40
N SER A 92 -12.20 16.56 3.43
CA SER A 92 -13.52 16.83 4.04
C SER A 92 -14.50 17.53 3.11
N ARG A 93 -14.03 18.29 2.11
CA ARG A 93 -14.91 18.90 1.10
C ARG A 93 -15.52 17.90 0.12
N ILE A 94 -14.91 16.73 -0.03
CA ILE A 94 -15.33 15.72 -1.02
C ILE A 94 -16.30 14.72 -0.40
N THR A 95 -16.19 14.43 0.89
CA THR A 95 -16.99 13.40 1.54
C THR A 95 -17.03 13.53 3.07
N ASP A 96 -18.20 13.25 3.65
CA ASP A 96 -18.40 13.08 5.09
C ASP A 96 -18.33 11.59 5.52
N ASN A 97 -18.20 10.66 4.56
CA ASN A 97 -18.16 9.24 4.87
C ASN A 97 -16.80 8.85 5.47
N PRO A 98 -16.75 8.33 6.72
CA PRO A 98 -15.49 8.00 7.38
C PRO A 98 -14.60 7.02 6.61
N LYS A 99 -15.21 6.05 5.89
CA LYS A 99 -14.45 5.07 5.10
C LYS A 99 -13.90 5.68 3.82
N THR A 100 -14.66 6.58 3.18
CA THR A 100 -14.20 7.31 2.01
C THR A 100 -13.07 8.28 2.40
N GLN A 101 -13.19 8.97 3.54
CA GLN A 101 -12.13 9.82 4.09
C GLN A 101 -10.85 9.03 4.40
N LEU A 102 -10.96 7.85 5.02
CA LEU A 102 -9.82 6.97 5.28
C LEU A 102 -9.09 6.56 3.98
N ILE A 103 -9.86 6.20 2.94
CA ILE A 103 -9.29 5.82 1.63
C ILE A 103 -8.66 7.03 0.95
N ALA A 104 -9.31 8.20 1.00
CA ALA A 104 -8.78 9.45 0.47
C ALA A 104 -7.44 9.81 1.12
N LEU A 105 -7.35 9.68 2.45
CA LEU A 105 -6.14 9.91 3.22
C LEU A 105 -5.03 8.92 2.85
N ALA A 106 -5.36 7.63 2.73
CA ALA A 106 -4.41 6.59 2.33
C ALA A 106 -3.85 6.86 0.92
N MET A 107 -4.72 7.21 -0.03
CA MET A 107 -4.35 7.56 -1.40
C MET A 107 -3.47 8.81 -1.45
N LEU A 108 -3.78 9.84 -0.65
CA LEU A 108 -2.94 11.03 -0.55
C LEU A 108 -1.57 10.70 0.02
N CYS A 109 -1.51 9.92 1.09
CA CYS A 109 -0.24 9.52 1.69
C CYS A 109 0.63 8.80 0.66
N TYR A 110 0.03 7.90 -0.12
CA TYR A 110 0.73 7.17 -1.17
C TYR A 110 1.19 8.10 -2.31
N ALA A 111 0.30 8.99 -2.77
CA ALA A 111 0.62 9.94 -3.84
C ALA A 111 1.72 10.94 -3.44
N LYS A 112 1.78 11.38 -2.17
CA LYS A 112 2.87 12.26 -1.68
C LYS A 112 4.27 11.64 -1.80
N VAL A 113 4.36 10.31 -1.93
CA VAL A 113 5.64 9.59 -2.08
C VAL A 113 5.88 9.21 -3.54
N TYR A 114 4.85 8.72 -4.23
CA TYR A 114 5.02 8.03 -5.51
C TYR A 114 4.42 8.75 -6.72
N ALA A 115 3.73 9.88 -6.53
CA ALA A 115 3.18 10.62 -7.65
C ALA A 115 4.27 11.36 -8.41
N ASP A 116 4.17 11.36 -9.74
CA ASP A 116 5.06 12.09 -10.61
C ASP A 116 4.75 13.60 -10.64
N LYS A 117 5.43 14.34 -11.53
CA LYS A 117 5.22 15.79 -11.71
C LYS A 117 3.80 16.14 -12.15
N GLN A 118 3.08 15.20 -12.74
CA GLN A 118 1.69 15.31 -13.19
C GLN A 118 0.70 14.85 -12.11
N LYS A 119 1.18 14.51 -10.91
CA LYS A 119 0.42 13.96 -9.78
C LYS A 119 -0.19 12.58 -10.07
N GLU A 120 0.47 11.81 -10.92
CA GLU A 120 0.02 10.49 -11.34
C GLU A 120 0.79 9.39 -10.64
N PHE A 121 0.09 8.33 -10.23
CA PHE A 121 0.68 7.22 -9.50
C PHE A 121 -0.08 5.92 -9.80
N HIS A 122 0.61 4.80 -9.58
CA HIS A 122 0.05 3.47 -9.76
C HIS A 122 -0.19 2.82 -8.40
N ILE A 123 -1.39 2.31 -8.17
CA ILE A 123 -1.68 1.56 -6.94
C ILE A 123 -2.60 0.37 -7.23
N SER A 124 -2.30 -0.76 -6.59
CA SER A 124 -3.16 -1.94 -6.61
C SER A 124 -4.25 -1.82 -5.56
N CYS A 125 -5.52 -1.99 -5.95
CA CYS A 125 -6.64 -2.07 -5.00
C CYS A 125 -6.50 -3.24 -4.01
N VAL A 126 -5.79 -4.30 -4.39
CA VAL A 126 -5.50 -5.43 -3.48
C VAL A 126 -4.55 -4.97 -2.39
N SER A 127 -3.45 -4.31 -2.76
CA SER A 127 -2.45 -3.87 -1.79
C SER A 127 -2.97 -2.71 -0.93
N LEU A 128 -3.70 -1.76 -1.53
CA LEU A 128 -4.42 -0.73 -0.76
C LEU A 128 -5.39 -1.36 0.23
N GLY A 129 -6.17 -2.35 -0.21
CA GLY A 129 -7.10 -3.08 0.66
C GLY A 129 -6.43 -3.84 1.80
N ALA A 130 -5.27 -4.46 1.54
CA ALA A 130 -4.48 -5.10 2.58
C ALA A 130 -4.00 -4.09 3.63
N TRP A 131 -3.52 -2.92 3.19
CA TRP A 131 -3.05 -1.87 4.08
C TRP A 131 -4.17 -1.29 4.95
N ILE A 132 -5.30 -0.93 4.35
CA ILE A 132 -6.40 -0.30 5.09
C ILE A 132 -7.37 -1.31 5.71
N GLY A 133 -7.23 -2.61 5.46
CA GLY A 133 -8.15 -3.64 5.98
C GLY A 133 -9.55 -3.62 5.34
N ILE A 134 -9.68 -3.19 4.08
CA ILE A 134 -10.96 -3.18 3.34
C ILE A 134 -10.83 -4.06 2.10
N HIS A 135 -11.80 -4.93 1.87
CA HIS A 135 -11.78 -5.82 0.70
C HIS A 135 -11.84 -5.03 -0.62
N ARG A 136 -11.02 -5.44 -1.60
CA ARG A 136 -10.85 -4.77 -2.92
C ARG A 136 -12.16 -4.47 -3.65
N SER A 137 -13.18 -5.33 -3.51
CA SER A 137 -14.47 -5.17 -4.20
C SER A 137 -15.22 -3.94 -3.72
N GLN A 138 -15.14 -3.60 -2.43
CA GLN A 138 -15.77 -2.41 -1.87
C GLN A 138 -14.99 -1.14 -2.23
N ILE A 139 -13.66 -1.22 -2.19
CA ILE A 139 -12.77 -0.10 -2.54
C ILE A 139 -13.10 0.43 -3.93
N LYS A 140 -13.09 -0.44 -4.95
CA LYS A 140 -13.26 -0.01 -6.33
C LYS A 140 -14.69 0.47 -6.63
N ARG A 141 -15.71 -0.27 -6.19
CA ARG A 141 -17.11 -0.02 -6.58
C ARG A 141 -17.75 1.16 -5.84
N ARG A 142 -17.35 1.39 -4.59
CA ARG A 142 -17.99 2.39 -3.72
C ARG A 142 -17.09 3.59 -3.49
N TYR A 143 -15.98 3.37 -2.81
CA TYR A 143 -15.20 4.48 -2.25
C TYR A 143 -14.34 5.19 -3.30
N ILE A 144 -13.62 4.46 -4.16
CA ILE A 144 -12.87 5.10 -5.26
C ILE A 144 -13.83 5.77 -6.24
N ARG A 145 -14.99 5.18 -6.49
CA ARG A 145 -15.99 5.76 -7.38
C ARG A 145 -16.47 7.12 -6.87
N GLU A 146 -16.80 7.21 -5.59
CA GLU A 146 -17.13 8.48 -4.92
C GLU A 146 -15.99 9.51 -5.06
N LEU A 147 -14.74 9.10 -4.79
CA LEU A 147 -13.58 10.00 -4.95
C LEU A 147 -13.39 10.51 -6.39
N ILE A 148 -13.79 9.74 -7.41
CA ILE A 148 -13.77 10.18 -8.80
C ILE A 148 -14.92 11.13 -9.09
N ASP A 149 -16.14 10.74 -8.72
CA ASP A 149 -17.37 11.48 -9.02
C ASP A 149 -17.36 12.89 -8.36
N PHE A 150 -16.71 13.03 -7.21
CA PHE A 150 -16.54 14.31 -6.50
C PHE A 150 -15.19 15.01 -6.76
N GLY A 151 -14.39 14.56 -7.73
CA GLY A 151 -13.20 15.30 -8.18
C GLY A 151 -12.00 15.28 -7.23
N TYR A 152 -11.82 14.20 -6.46
CA TYR A 152 -10.60 13.95 -5.69
C TYR A 152 -9.55 13.16 -6.49
N LEU A 153 -10.01 12.24 -7.34
CA LEU A 153 -9.18 11.40 -8.21
C LEU A 153 -9.67 11.44 -9.65
N GLU A 154 -8.76 11.19 -10.57
CA GLU A 154 -9.06 10.85 -11.96
C GLU A 154 -8.47 9.48 -12.29
N GLU A 155 -9.25 8.57 -12.89
CA GLU A 155 -8.77 7.26 -13.33
C GLU A 155 -8.27 7.37 -14.78
N LEU A 156 -6.96 7.13 -14.99
CA LEU A 156 -6.31 7.37 -16.28
C LEU A 156 -6.22 6.12 -17.15
N GLU A 157 -5.88 4.98 -16.55
CA GLU A 157 -5.78 3.70 -17.27
C GLU A 157 -6.25 2.55 -16.37
N LYS A 158 -7.18 1.75 -16.89
CA LYS A 158 -7.58 0.49 -16.27
C LYS A 158 -6.50 -0.56 -16.55
N PRO A 159 -6.19 -1.45 -15.58
CA PRO A 159 -5.22 -2.51 -15.81
C PRO A 159 -5.65 -3.32 -17.04
N ARG A 160 -4.73 -3.45 -18.01
CA ARG A 160 -4.93 -4.33 -19.17
C ARG A 160 -5.09 -5.77 -18.68
N ASN A 161 -5.94 -6.57 -19.33
CA ASN A 161 -6.22 -7.96 -18.95
C ASN A 161 -5.01 -8.92 -18.99
N ASN A 162 -3.83 -8.43 -19.39
CA ASN A 162 -2.61 -9.23 -19.49
C ASN A 162 -1.85 -9.15 -18.15
N TYR A 163 -2.29 -9.95 -17.18
CA TYR A 163 -1.55 -10.18 -15.95
C TYR A 163 -0.16 -10.75 -16.27
N THR A 164 0.89 -10.08 -15.81
CA THR A 164 2.26 -10.63 -15.79
C THR A 164 2.84 -10.43 -14.40
N TRP A 165 3.76 -11.30 -13.99
CA TRP A 165 4.39 -11.29 -12.65
C TRP A 165 5.10 -9.97 -12.32
N ALA A 166 5.46 -9.19 -13.34
CA ALA A 166 6.11 -7.89 -13.25
C ALA A 166 5.13 -6.71 -13.10
N ASN A 167 3.83 -6.91 -13.38
CA ASN A 167 2.84 -5.84 -13.35
C ASN A 167 1.59 -6.30 -12.56
N PRO A 168 1.59 -6.18 -11.22
CA PRO A 168 0.36 -6.38 -10.45
C PRO A 168 -0.71 -5.45 -11.02
N GLN A 169 -1.98 -5.88 -11.05
CA GLN A 169 -3.12 -5.08 -11.54
C GLN A 169 -3.24 -3.77 -10.76
N SER A 170 -2.43 -2.81 -11.16
CA SER A 170 -2.37 -1.47 -10.64
C SER A 170 -3.18 -0.61 -11.58
N THR A 171 -3.96 0.27 -11.00
CA THR A 171 -4.68 1.28 -11.76
C THR A 171 -3.85 2.55 -11.67
N ARG A 172 -3.72 3.26 -12.80
CA ARG A 172 -3.10 4.58 -12.83
C ARG A 172 -4.15 5.62 -12.46
N TYR A 173 -3.87 6.38 -11.41
CA TYR A 173 -4.71 7.49 -10.96
C TYR A 173 -3.93 8.79 -11.01
N ARG A 174 -4.63 9.91 -11.21
CA ARG A 174 -4.14 11.25 -10.92
C ARG A 174 -4.83 11.77 -9.67
N ILE A 175 -4.08 12.28 -8.69
CA ILE A 175 -4.66 12.94 -7.53
C ILE A 175 -4.85 14.43 -7.80
N LEU A 176 -6.05 14.93 -7.48
CA LEU A 176 -6.37 16.33 -7.69
C LEU A 176 -5.96 17.20 -6.50
N ALA A 177 -5.89 16.61 -5.30
CA ALA A 177 -5.33 17.25 -4.11
C ALA A 177 -3.84 17.63 -4.28
N PRO A 178 -3.34 18.66 -3.57
CA PRO A 178 -1.91 18.97 -3.51
C PRO A 178 -1.11 17.83 -2.86
N VAL A 179 0.08 17.53 -3.40
CA VAL A 179 0.95 16.44 -2.91
C VAL A 179 2.17 16.94 -2.12
N HIS A 180 2.11 18.16 -1.59
CA HIS A 180 3.21 18.70 -0.80
C HIS A 180 3.39 17.94 0.52
N ASN A 181 4.59 17.41 0.75
CA ASN A 181 4.90 16.61 1.94
C ASN A 181 5.25 17.50 3.16
N SER A 182 4.25 18.21 3.69
CA SER A 182 4.34 19.11 4.83
C SER A 182 3.19 18.88 5.81
N GLY A 183 3.35 19.36 7.05
CA GLY A 183 2.33 19.26 8.10
C GLY A 183 2.82 18.63 9.39
N ASP A 184 1.96 18.66 10.40
CA ASP A 184 2.28 18.25 11.76
C ASP A 184 1.91 16.78 12.03
N TYR A 185 0.87 16.27 11.36
CA TYR A 185 0.48 14.88 11.43
C TYR A 185 1.42 14.02 10.58
N LYS A 186 1.84 12.87 11.10
CA LYS A 186 2.82 11.99 10.42
C LYS A 186 2.29 10.58 10.30
N LEU A 187 2.42 9.99 9.11
CA LEU A 187 2.23 8.55 8.96
C LEU A 187 3.43 7.85 9.62
N VAL A 188 3.17 7.13 10.70
CA VAL A 188 4.19 6.37 11.43
C VAL A 188 3.88 4.88 11.27
N ARG A 189 4.87 4.09 10.84
CA ARG A 189 4.77 2.63 10.74
C ARG A 189 3.56 2.14 9.92
N ASN A 190 3.22 2.86 8.84
CA ASN A 190 2.02 2.62 8.04
C ASN A 190 0.68 2.60 8.82
N ASP A 191 0.60 3.09 10.06
CA ASP A 191 -0.64 3.09 10.84
C ASP A 191 -1.59 4.20 10.37
N ILE A 192 -2.32 3.88 9.29
CA ILE A 192 -3.25 4.79 8.64
C ILE A 192 -4.46 5.10 9.52
N TYR A 193 -4.86 4.17 10.40
CA TYR A 193 -6.00 4.36 11.30
C TYR A 193 -5.67 5.34 12.43
N LYS A 194 -4.46 5.25 13.00
CA LYS A 194 -3.99 6.23 13.96
C LYS A 194 -3.88 7.61 13.31
N LEU A 195 -3.25 7.70 12.13
CA LEU A 195 -3.16 8.95 11.39
C LEU A 195 -4.55 9.53 11.10
N TYR A 196 -5.50 8.70 10.67
CA TYR A 196 -6.87 9.12 10.41
C TYR A 196 -7.53 9.75 11.65
N ARG A 197 -7.40 9.12 12.82
CA ARG A 197 -7.93 9.68 14.08
C ARG A 197 -7.28 11.00 14.44
N GLU A 198 -5.96 11.11 14.29
CA GLU A 198 -5.24 12.36 14.59
C GLU A 198 -5.69 13.51 13.66
N VAL A 199 -5.87 13.21 12.37
CA VAL A 199 -6.26 14.21 11.34
C VAL A 199 -7.73 14.61 11.47
N PHE A 200 -8.66 13.67 11.67
CA PHE A 200 -10.09 13.94 11.59
C PHE A 200 -10.82 13.96 12.93
N SER A 201 -10.26 13.37 13.99
CA SER A 201 -10.88 13.31 15.32
C SER A 201 -10.30 14.30 16.34
N GLY A 202 -9.29 15.10 15.95
CA GLY A 202 -8.56 16.04 16.81
C GLY A 202 -9.20 17.42 17.02
N CYS A 203 -10.52 17.57 16.88
CA CYS A 203 -11.25 18.77 17.34
C CYS A 203 -12.43 18.35 18.21
N LEU A 204 -12.13 18.13 19.49
CA LEU A 204 -13.06 18.34 20.62
C LEU A 204 -12.33 19.20 21.63
#